data_AF-A0A495ZJ38-F1
#
_entry.id   AF-A0A495ZJ38-F1
#
_cell.length_a   1.000
_cell.length_b   1.000
_cell.length_c   1.000
_cell.angle_alpha   90.00
_cell.angle_beta   90.00
_cell.angle_gamma   90.00
#
_symmetry.space_group_name_H-M   'P 1'
#
loop_
_entity.id
_entity.type
_entity.pdbx_description
1 polymer ?
#
loop_
_entity_poly.entity_id
_entity_poly.type
_entity_poly.pdbx_seq_one_letter_code
_entity_poly.pdbx_strand_id
1 'polypeptide(L)'
;MIECSFLSTTSSGQGDKSKTEIGVSQLIKKHYPEAKFIGFVDGIGWYVRPTDLTRMVAAYEDVFTFHQEEISRFEEFLRKEFQ
;
A
#
# COMPACT_ATOMS: atom_id res chain seq x y z
N MET A 1 -1.02 13.99 11.15
CA MET A 1 -1.93 14.20 9.99
C MET A 1 -1.87 12.93 9.17
N ILE A 2 -3.00 12.30 8.87
CA ILE A 2 -3.07 11.09 8.05
C ILE A 2 -3.75 11.47 6.74
N GLU A 3 -3.11 11.19 5.61
CA GLU A 3 -3.67 11.38 4.28
C GLU A 3 -4.03 10.03 3.67
N CYS A 4 -5.25 9.90 3.17
CA CYS A 4 -5.76 8.67 2.59
C CYS A 4 -6.10 8.89 1.11
N SER A 5 -5.49 8.10 0.23
CA SER A 5 -5.86 8.04 -1.20
C SER A 5 -6.41 6.66 -1.54
N PHE A 6 -7.52 6.61 -2.27
CA PHE A 6 -8.10 5.37 -2.79
C PHE A 6 -8.27 5.48 -4.31
N LEU A 7 -7.88 4.43 -5.04
CA LEU A 7 -8.00 4.38 -6.49
C LEU A 7 -8.51 3.02 -6.96
N SER A 8 -9.75 2.97 -7.47
CA SER A 8 -10.33 1.76 -8.07
C SER A 8 -9.87 1.60 -9.53
N THR A 9 -9.41 0.42 -9.94
CA THR A 9 -9.12 0.13 -11.37
C THR A 9 -9.49 -1.29 -11.77
N THR A 10 -9.88 -1.42 -13.05
CA THR A 10 -10.03 -2.70 -13.75
C THR A 10 -8.66 -3.30 -14.13
N SER A 11 -8.62 -4.60 -14.43
CA SER A 11 -7.41 -5.44 -14.57
C SER A 11 -6.33 -4.92 -15.56
N SER A 12 -6.68 -4.01 -16.47
CA SER A 12 -5.75 -3.41 -17.45
C SER A 12 -4.73 -2.43 -16.83
N GLY A 13 -5.11 -1.69 -15.78
CA GLY A 13 -4.29 -0.61 -15.20
C GLY A 13 -3.36 -1.01 -14.03
N GLN A 14 -3.30 -2.30 -13.68
CA GLN A 14 -2.56 -2.75 -12.48
C GLN A 14 -1.04 -2.59 -12.61
N GLY A 15 -0.49 -2.77 -13.81
CA GLY A 15 0.95 -2.62 -14.06
C GLY A 15 1.42 -1.16 -13.91
N ASP A 16 0.65 -0.22 -14.47
CA ASP A 16 0.96 1.22 -14.36
C ASP A 16 0.77 1.75 -12.94
N LYS A 17 -0.17 1.19 -12.18
CA LYS A 17 -0.30 1.44 -10.75
C LYS A 17 0.97 1.08 -9.99
N SER A 18 1.49 -0.14 -10.18
CA SER A 18 2.68 -0.58 -9.44
C SER A 18 3.87 0.36 -9.64
N LYS A 19 4.08 0.89 -10.86
CA LYS A 19 5.13 1.87 -11.15
C LYS A 19 4.86 3.24 -10.52
N THR A 20 3.60 3.66 -10.49
CA THR A 20 3.19 4.94 -9.91
C THR A 20 3.40 4.94 -8.39
N GLU A 21 2.97 3.89 -7.70
CA GLU A 21 3.13 3.74 -6.24
C GLU A 21 4.61 3.72 -5.83
N ILE A 22 5.49 3.10 -6.63
CA ILE A 22 6.95 3.16 -6.41
C ILE A 22 7.46 4.60 -6.51
N GLY A 23 7.02 5.36 -7.51
CA GLY A 23 7.39 6.76 -7.67
C GLY A 23 6.88 7.63 -6.51
N VAL A 24 5.64 7.40 -6.07
CA VAL A 24 5.05 8.08 -4.90
C VAL A 24 5.85 7.79 -3.64
N SER A 25 6.19 6.52 -3.39
CA SER A 25 7.03 6.12 -2.25
C SER A 25 8.37 6.85 -2.22
N GLN A 26 9.04 6.99 -3.38
CA GLN A 26 10.29 7.76 -3.48
C GLN A 26 10.09 9.25 -3.19
N LEU A 27 8.99 9.84 -3.67
CA LEU A 27 8.67 11.25 -3.41
C LEU A 27 8.33 11.51 -1.95
N ILE A 28 7.52 10.64 -1.33
CA ILE A 28 7.20 10.73 0.10
C ILE A 28 8.48 10.67 0.92
N LYS A 29 9.36 9.68 0.68
CA LYS A 29 10.64 9.59 1.41
C LYS A 29 11.55 10.80 1.20
N LYS A 30 11.50 11.42 0.02
CA LYS A 30 12.30 12.61 -0.29
C LYS A 30 11.80 13.86 0.44
N HIS A 31 10.48 14.07 0.50
CA HIS A 31 9.88 15.30 1.02
C HIS A 31 9.42 15.19 2.48
N TYR A 32 9.11 13.98 2.94
CA TYR A 32 8.58 13.64 4.25
C TYR A 32 9.25 12.35 4.76
N PRO A 33 10.54 12.38 5.13
CA PRO A 33 11.31 11.19 5.48
C PRO A 33 10.80 10.45 6.72
N GLU A 34 10.02 11.11 7.58
CA GLU A 34 9.40 10.52 8.77
C GLU A 34 7.98 9.99 8.49
N ALA A 35 7.42 10.23 7.30
CA ALA A 35 6.11 9.72 6.93
C ALA A 35 6.19 8.25 6.52
N LYS A 36 5.25 7.44 7.02
CA LYS A 36 5.14 6.02 6.67
C LYS A 36 4.17 5.81 5.53
N PHE A 37 4.60 5.10 4.50
CA PHE A 37 3.75 4.79 3.35
C PHE A 37 3.18 3.37 3.43
N ILE A 38 1.88 3.26 3.69
CA ILE A 38 1.18 2.00 4.00
C ILE A 38 0.18 1.65 2.91
N GLY A 39 0.19 0.40 2.45
CA GLY A 39 -0.70 -0.08 1.39
C GLY A 39 -1.85 -0.94 1.91
N PHE A 40 -3.02 -0.82 1.30
CA PHE A 40 -4.13 -1.76 1.48
C PHE A 40 -4.43 -2.46 0.15
N VAL A 41 -4.38 -3.79 0.14
CA VAL A 41 -4.45 -4.60 -1.08
C VAL A 41 -5.54 -5.66 -0.96
N ASP A 42 -6.49 -5.67 -1.90
CA ASP A 42 -7.54 -6.69 -2.01
C ASP A 42 -7.14 -7.78 -3.02
N GLY A 43 -7.06 -9.03 -2.56
CA GLY A 43 -6.27 -10.11 -3.14
C GLY A 43 -6.77 -10.69 -4.47
N ILE A 44 -8.07 -10.57 -4.80
CA ILE A 44 -8.65 -11.21 -5.99
C ILE A 44 -8.04 -10.66 -7.30
N GLY A 45 -7.73 -9.35 -7.33
CA GLY A 45 -7.16 -8.70 -8.51
C GLY A 45 -5.72 -9.10 -8.83
N TRP A 46 -4.98 -9.65 -7.85
CA TRP A 46 -3.54 -9.90 -7.94
C TRP A 46 -3.17 -11.37 -8.17
N TYR A 47 -4.11 -12.28 -7.95
CA TYR A 47 -3.91 -13.72 -8.15
C TYR A 47 -3.43 -14.06 -9.56
N VAL A 48 -3.88 -13.30 -10.56
CA VAL A 48 -3.52 -13.49 -11.97
C VAL A 48 -2.17 -12.85 -12.36
N ARG A 49 -1.53 -12.06 -11.48
CA ARG A 49 -0.32 -11.29 -11.78
C ARG A 49 0.64 -11.20 -10.58
N PRO A 50 1.31 -12.32 -10.21
CA PRO A 50 2.19 -12.36 -9.04
C PRO A 50 3.36 -11.38 -9.11
N THR A 51 3.92 -11.12 -10.30
CA THR A 51 5.06 -10.20 -10.45
C THR A 51 4.68 -8.75 -10.20
N ASP A 52 3.48 -8.33 -10.62
CA ASP A 52 3.00 -6.97 -10.39
C ASP A 52 2.60 -6.79 -8.92
N LEU A 53 2.08 -7.84 -8.28
CA LEU A 53 1.84 -7.85 -6.84
C LEU A 53 3.13 -7.64 -6.05
N THR A 54 4.21 -8.37 -6.38
CA THR A 54 5.50 -8.19 -5.70
C THR A 54 6.02 -6.76 -5.82
N ARG A 55 5.90 -6.13 -7.00
CA ARG A 55 6.32 -4.74 -7.22
C ARG A 55 5.50 -3.76 -6.39
N MET A 56 4.19 -3.98 -6.33
CA MET A 56 3.31 -3.12 -5.55
C MET A 56 3.57 -3.26 -4.05
N VAL A 57 3.72 -4.49 -3.54
CA VAL A 57 4.03 -4.71 -2.11
C VAL A 57 5.39 -4.10 -1.75
N ALA A 58 6.37 -4.14 -2.65
CA ALA A 58 7.69 -3.53 -2.45
C ALA A 58 7.66 -1.98 -2.46
N ALA A 59 6.58 -1.36 -2.92
CA ALA A 59 6.45 0.10 -2.91
C ALA A 59 6.10 0.64 -1.51
N TYR A 60 5.38 -0.15 -0.72
CA TYR A 60 4.93 0.21 0.62
C TYR A 60 5.90 -0.30 1.68
N GLU A 61 5.85 0.33 2.86
CA GLU A 61 6.60 -0.13 4.03
C GLU A 61 5.92 -1.29 4.75
N ASP A 62 4.59 -1.31 4.74
CA ASP A 62 3.77 -2.43 5.19
C ASP A 62 2.50 -2.48 4.33
N VAL A 63 1.96 -3.68 4.17
CA VAL A 63 0.77 -3.95 3.37
C VAL A 63 -0.24 -4.73 4.17
N PHE A 64 -1.45 -4.19 4.24
CA PHE A 64 -2.59 -4.81 4.89
C PHE A 64 -3.62 -5.26 3.86
N THR A 65 -4.54 -6.11 4.29
CA THR A 65 -5.73 -6.45 3.51
C THR A 65 -6.98 -6.05 4.29
N PHE A 66 -8.14 -6.12 3.66
CA PHE A 66 -9.42 -5.90 4.34
C PHE A 66 -9.92 -7.13 5.12
N HIS A 67 -9.08 -8.17 5.27
CA HIS A 67 -9.37 -9.27 6.16
C HIS A 67 -9.38 -8.79 7.62
N GLN A 68 -10.31 -9.30 8.44
CA GLN A 68 -10.50 -8.83 9.82
C GLN A 68 -9.22 -8.88 10.66
N GLU A 69 -8.39 -9.92 10.48
CA GLU A 69 -7.11 -10.07 11.16
C GLU A 69 -6.10 -8.97 10.77
N GLU A 70 -6.06 -8.59 9.49
CA GLU A 70 -5.19 -7.52 9.01
C GLU A 70 -5.68 -6.14 9.47
N ILE A 71 -6.99 -5.96 9.61
CA ILE A 71 -7.56 -4.74 10.23
C ILE A 71 -7.12 -4.65 11.70
N SER A 72 -7.20 -5.73 12.46
CA SER A 72 -6.71 -5.76 13.84
C SER A 72 -5.20 -5.49 13.92
N ARG A 73 -4.41 -6.05 12.99
CA ARG A 73 -2.96 -5.77 12.87
C ARG A 73 -2.70 -4.29 12.57
N PHE A 74 -3.52 -3.67 11.73
CA PHE A 74 -3.42 -2.25 11.40
C PHE A 74 -3.74 -1.36 12.60
N GLU A 75 -4.75 -1.71 13.40
CA GLU A 75 -5.04 -0.99 14.64
C GLU A 75 -3.86 -1.04 15.63
N GLU A 76 -3.22 -2.20 15.79
CA GLU A 76 -2.01 -2.32 16.60
C GLU A 76 -0.84 -1.51 16.05
N PHE A 77 -0.68 -1.48 14.72
CA PHE A 77 0.31 -0.64 14.06
C PHE A 77 0.07 0.84 14.39
N LEU A 78 -1.16 1.34 14.23
CA LEU A 78 -1.50 2.73 14.57
C LEU A 78 -1.22 3.06 16.04
N ARG A 79 -1.53 2.14 16.96
CA ARG A 79 -1.22 2.32 18.38
C ARG A 79 0.28 2.43 18.64
N LYS A 80 1.11 1.65 17.95
CA LYS A 80 2.58 1.71 18.14
C LYS A 80 3.19 3.01 17.59
N GLU A 81 2.64 3.55 16.51
CA GLU A 81 3.22 4.70 15.81
C GLU A 81 2.75 6.06 16.35
N PHE A 82 1.56 6.12 16.95
CA PHE A 82 0.93 7.37 17.40
C PHE A 82 0.73 7.46 18.91
N GLN A 83 1.36 6.58 19.69
CA GLN A 83 1.30 6.55 21.16
C GLN A 83 2.67 6.86 21.76
#